data_AF-W1Y4H3-F1
#
_entry.id   AF-W1Y4H3-F1
#
_cell.length_a   1.000
_cell.length_b   1.000
_cell.length_c   1.000
_cell.angle_alpha   90.00
_cell.angle_beta   90.00
_cell.angle_gamma   90.00
#
_symmetry.space_group_name_H-M   'P 1'
#
loop_
_entity.id
_entity.type
_entity.pdbx_description
1 polymer ?
#
loop_
_entity_poly.entity_id
_entity_poly.type
_entity_poly.pdbx_seq_one_letter_code
_entity_poly.pdbx_strand_id
1 'polypeptide(L)'
;VATTDDGMKYAGDDAQGADKSKVIAKKLNQTLDITGGADSTKLTENNIGVNNVDGKLKVQLAQNINLTPAGSLTIGDTKITDGGLVINNGPSVTKDGINPDIFPLGI
;
A
#
# COMPACT_ATOMS: atom_id res chain seq x y z
N VAL A 1 -25.70 23.73 21.27
CA VAL A 1 -25.66 22.36 21.83
C VAL A 1 -25.46 21.41 20.67
N ALA A 2 -24.52 20.46 20.78
CA ALA A 2 -24.34 19.47 19.73
C ALA A 2 -25.47 18.44 19.77
N THR A 3 -26.02 18.07 18.61
CA THR A 3 -27.10 17.10 18.43
C THR A 3 -26.56 15.79 17.88
N THR A 4 -27.34 14.70 17.92
CA THR A 4 -26.97 13.44 17.27
C THR A 4 -26.95 13.53 15.74
N ASP A 5 -27.45 14.62 15.16
CA ASP A 5 -27.32 14.90 13.74
C ASP A 5 -26.02 15.62 13.38
N ASP A 6 -25.25 16.07 14.37
CA ASP A 6 -23.93 16.64 14.17
C ASP A 6 -22.88 15.55 13.90
N GLY A 7 -21.77 15.93 13.25
CA GLY A 7 -20.73 14.99 12.89
C GLY A 7 -19.62 15.56 12.01
N MET A 8 -18.76 14.66 11.54
CA MET A 8 -17.62 14.97 10.67
C MET A 8 -17.89 14.46 9.25
N LYS A 9 -17.34 15.15 8.26
CA LYS A 9 -17.33 14.73 6.86
C LYS A 9 -15.89 14.45 6.45
N TYR A 10 -15.68 13.31 5.78
CA TYR A 10 -14.39 12.88 5.27
C TYR A 10 -14.48 12.77 3.75
N ALA A 11 -13.49 13.30 3.05
CA ALA A 11 -13.44 13.31 1.60
C ALA A 11 -12.09 12.75 1.14
N GLY A 12 -12.14 11.71 0.29
CA GLY A 12 -11.00 11.28 -0.51
C GLY A 12 -10.83 12.16 -1.75
N ASP A 13 -9.84 11.86 -2.58
CA ASP A 13 -9.57 12.59 -3.84
C ASP A 13 -10.80 12.63 -4.77
N ASP A 14 -11.61 11.57 -4.78
CA ASP A 14 -12.84 11.43 -5.56
C ASP A 14 -14.03 12.26 -5.05
N ALA A 15 -13.86 12.99 -3.94
CA ALA A 15 -14.89 13.84 -3.32
C ALA A 15 -14.44 15.31 -3.11
N GLN A 16 -13.26 15.68 -3.64
CA GLN A 16 -12.71 17.04 -3.46
C GLN A 16 -13.28 18.07 -4.44
N GLY A 17 -13.75 17.66 -5.62
CA GLY A 17 -14.33 18.54 -6.65
C GLY A 17 -15.76 19.00 -6.35
N ALA A 18 -16.50 19.41 -7.39
CA ALA A 18 -17.91 19.79 -7.26
C ALA A 18 -18.80 18.60 -6.88
N ASP A 19 -18.44 17.39 -7.32
CA ASP A 19 -19.14 16.17 -6.93
C ASP A 19 -18.80 15.80 -5.48
N LYS A 20 -19.83 15.82 -4.63
CA LYS A 20 -19.75 15.45 -3.20
C LYS A 20 -20.44 14.13 -2.89
N SER A 21 -20.87 13.38 -3.90
CA SER A 21 -21.56 12.09 -3.72
C SER A 21 -20.72 11.03 -3.00
N LYS A 22 -19.39 11.19 -3.01
CA LYS A 22 -18.41 10.30 -2.37
C LYS A 22 -17.94 10.76 -0.98
N VAL A 23 -18.45 11.89 -0.47
CA VAL A 23 -18.15 12.34 0.90
C VAL A 23 -18.76 11.36 1.90
N ILE A 24 -17.93 10.87 2.82
CA ILE A 24 -18.37 10.02 3.92
C ILE A 24 -18.78 10.92 5.09
N ALA A 25 -20.07 10.97 5.39
CA ALA A 25 -20.59 11.68 6.56
C ALA A 25 -20.74 10.71 7.75
N LYS A 26 -20.13 11.06 8.89
CA LYS A 26 -20.19 10.29 10.14
C LYS A 26 -20.80 11.14 11.24
N LYS A 27 -21.93 10.70 11.78
CA LYS A 27 -22.55 11.32 12.96
C LYS A 27 -21.69 11.06 14.20
N LEU A 28 -21.88 11.86 15.24
CA LEU A 28 -21.31 11.57 16.56
C LEU A 28 -21.64 10.13 17.00
N ASN A 29 -20.71 9.49 17.72
CA ASN A 29 -20.77 8.08 18.16
C ASN A 29 -20.77 7.03 17.03
N GLN A 30 -20.48 7.39 15.78
CA GLN A 30 -20.22 6.41 14.72
C GLN A 30 -18.73 6.18 14.50
N THR A 31 -18.35 4.92 14.27
CA THR A 31 -17.00 4.53 13.86
C THR A 31 -16.78 4.75 12.37
N LEU A 32 -15.70 5.42 11.98
CA LEU A 32 -15.19 5.45 10.61
C LEU A 32 -14.17 4.34 10.44
N ASP A 33 -14.45 3.39 9.56
CA ASP A 33 -13.47 2.35 9.21
C ASP A 33 -12.58 2.84 8.07
N ILE A 34 -11.27 2.69 8.23
CA ILE A 34 -10.25 2.95 7.20
C ILE A 34 -9.50 1.64 7.00
N THR A 35 -9.78 0.94 5.90
CA THR A 35 -9.25 -0.42 5.67
C THR A 35 -8.37 -0.45 4.41
N GLY A 36 -7.18 -1.07 4.54
CA GLY A 36 -6.25 -1.30 3.43
C GLY A 36 -6.16 -2.77 2.98
N GLY A 37 -6.88 -3.68 3.65
CA GLY A 37 -6.95 -5.12 3.29
C GLY A 37 -5.74 -5.96 3.67
N ALA A 38 -4.69 -5.38 4.26
CA ALA A 38 -3.51 -6.12 4.71
C ALA A 38 -3.77 -6.92 6.00
N ASP A 39 -3.02 -8.02 6.18
CA ASP A 39 -2.94 -8.75 7.45
C ASP A 39 -2.31 -7.83 8.52
N SER A 40 -3.03 -7.60 9.62
CA SER A 40 -2.64 -6.67 10.68
C SER A 40 -1.37 -7.08 11.42
N THR A 41 -0.93 -8.34 11.27
CA THR A 41 0.31 -8.86 11.86
C THR A 41 1.52 -8.74 10.92
N LYS A 42 1.31 -8.33 9.66
CA LYS A 42 2.33 -8.25 8.60
C LYS A 42 2.43 -6.85 8.02
N LEU A 43 2.64 -5.87 8.89
CA LEU A 43 2.73 -4.47 8.54
C LEU A 43 4.18 -3.97 8.61
N THR A 44 4.45 -2.90 7.86
CA THR A 44 5.72 -2.19 7.90
C THR A 44 5.50 -0.81 8.53
N GLU A 45 6.52 -0.30 9.20
CA GLU A 45 6.51 1.07 9.73
C GLU A 45 7.19 2.02 8.75
N ASN A 46 6.91 3.32 8.88
CA ASN A 46 7.61 4.43 8.22
C ASN A 46 7.58 4.48 6.68
N ASN A 47 7.00 3.49 6.01
CA ASN A 47 6.87 3.49 4.54
C ASN A 47 5.78 4.42 4.02
N ILE A 48 4.81 4.81 4.85
CA ILE A 48 3.74 5.75 4.51
C ILE A 48 3.87 7.00 5.38
N GLY A 49 4.18 8.14 4.74
CA GLY A 49 4.16 9.45 5.36
C GLY A 49 2.79 10.11 5.24
N VAL A 50 2.39 10.89 6.24
CA VAL A 50 1.15 11.66 6.25
C VAL A 50 1.47 13.11 6.62
N ASN A 51 1.24 14.03 5.68
CA ASN A 51 1.60 15.45 5.84
C ASN A 51 0.39 16.36 5.65
N ASN A 52 0.26 17.41 6.47
CA ASN A 52 -0.69 18.48 6.18
C ASN A 52 -0.10 19.40 5.11
N VAL A 53 -0.80 19.53 4.00
CA VAL A 53 -0.49 20.51 2.95
C VAL A 53 -1.78 21.22 2.59
N ASP A 54 -1.83 22.53 2.82
CA ASP A 54 -2.98 23.40 2.53
C ASP A 54 -4.31 22.89 3.14
N GLY A 55 -4.25 22.40 4.39
CA GLY A 55 -5.42 21.90 5.10
C GLY A 55 -5.87 20.50 4.67
N LYS A 56 -5.09 19.80 3.85
CA LYS A 56 -5.34 18.41 3.44
C LYS A 56 -4.26 17.48 3.97
N LEU A 57 -4.63 16.28 4.38
CA LEU A 57 -3.66 15.22 4.69
C LEU A 57 -3.24 14.53 3.38
N LYS A 58 -2.01 14.76 2.94
CA LYS A 58 -1.40 14.00 1.83
C LYS A 58 -0.80 12.72 2.38
N VAL A 59 -1.27 11.59 1.87
CA VAL A 59 -0.70 10.26 2.13
C VAL A 59 0.33 9.97 1.04
N GLN A 60 1.57 9.68 1.44
CA GLN A 60 2.70 9.59 0.53
C GLN A 60 3.52 8.35 0.82
N LEU A 61 3.99 7.68 -0.23
CA LEU A 61 4.96 6.61 -0.14
C LEU A 61 6.36 7.21 0.13
N ALA A 62 7.12 6.64 1.06
CA ALA A 62 8.50 7.07 1.32
C ALA A 62 9.40 6.82 0.08
N GLN A 63 10.42 7.65 -0.11
CA GLN A 63 11.37 7.48 -1.23
C GLN A 63 12.15 6.16 -1.12
N ASN A 64 12.52 5.79 0.11
CA ASN A 64 13.17 4.53 0.41
C ASN A 64 12.16 3.64 1.12
N ILE A 65 11.84 2.50 0.49
CA ILE A 65 10.89 1.54 1.04
C ILE A 65 11.63 0.36 1.65
N ASN A 66 11.39 0.14 2.95
CA ASN A 66 11.92 -0.99 3.67
C ASN A 66 10.79 -1.97 3.98
N LEU A 67 10.75 -3.09 3.27
CA LEU A 67 9.76 -4.14 3.50
C LEU A 67 10.15 -5.13 4.60
N THR A 68 11.30 -4.91 5.25
CA THR A 68 11.96 -5.84 6.20
C THR A 68 12.37 -7.16 5.52
N PRO A 69 13.11 -8.05 6.20
CA PRO A 69 13.45 -9.36 5.64
C PRO A 69 12.23 -10.25 5.32
N ALA A 70 11.09 -10.02 6.00
CA ALA A 70 9.88 -10.82 5.82
C ALA A 70 8.98 -10.32 4.68
N GLY A 71 9.18 -9.08 4.22
CA GLY A 71 8.35 -8.49 3.17
C GLY A 71 8.83 -8.82 1.76
N SER A 72 8.00 -8.49 0.79
CA SER A 72 8.29 -8.70 -0.63
C SER A 72 7.48 -7.76 -1.53
N LEU A 73 8.02 -7.46 -2.70
CA LEU A 73 7.28 -6.85 -3.79
C LEU A 73 6.98 -7.93 -4.85
N THR A 74 5.70 -8.10 -5.19
CA THR A 74 5.27 -9.08 -6.20
C THR A 74 4.50 -8.35 -7.31
N ILE A 75 4.90 -8.58 -8.57
CA ILE A 75 4.25 -8.04 -9.76
C ILE A 75 4.15 -9.17 -10.79
N GLY A 76 2.96 -9.73 -10.95
CA GLY A 76 2.78 -10.95 -11.76
C GLY A 76 3.72 -12.06 -11.27
N ASP A 77 4.54 -12.61 -12.18
CA ASP A 77 5.53 -13.64 -11.90
C ASP A 77 6.83 -13.12 -11.27
N THR A 78 7.02 -11.80 -11.20
CA THR A 78 8.22 -11.19 -10.63
C THR A 78 8.07 -11.01 -9.13
N LYS A 79 9.06 -11.44 -8.36
CA LYS A 79 9.13 -11.27 -6.92
C LYS A 79 10.48 -10.74 -6.47
N ILE A 80 10.48 -9.67 -5.68
CA ILE A 80 11.65 -9.14 -4.98
C ILE A 80 11.47 -9.43 -3.49
N THR A 81 12.49 -10.04 -2.90
CA THR A 81 12.54 -10.40 -1.47
C THR A 81 13.91 -10.06 -0.91
N ASP A 82 14.13 -10.30 0.38
CA ASP A 82 15.48 -10.33 0.95
C ASP A 82 16.42 -11.30 0.23
N GLY A 83 15.89 -12.35 -0.42
CA GLY A 83 16.65 -13.31 -1.24
C GLY A 83 17.13 -12.80 -2.60
N GLY A 84 16.62 -11.66 -3.08
CA GLY A 84 16.90 -11.13 -4.42
C GLY A 84 15.65 -11.04 -5.31
N LEU A 85 15.88 -11.01 -6.62
CA LEU A 85 14.89 -10.92 -7.70
C LEU A 85 14.68 -12.29 -8.34
N VAL A 86 13.44 -12.75 -8.40
CA VAL A 86 13.05 -14.00 -9.08
C VAL A 86 11.92 -13.71 -10.05
N ILE A 87 12.02 -14.23 -11.27
CA ILE A 87 10.90 -14.34 -12.21
C ILE A 87 10.52 -15.81 -12.28
N ASN A 88 9.29 -16.17 -11.90
CA ASN A 88 8.85 -17.57 -11.98
C ASN A 88 8.86 -18.05 -13.45
N ASN A 89 9.40 -19.26 -13.69
CA ASN A 89 9.65 -19.78 -15.05
C ASN A 89 10.49 -18.82 -15.91
N GLY A 90 11.43 -18.15 -15.25
CA GLY A 90 12.26 -17.11 -15.81
C GLY A 90 13.56 -16.98 -15.03
N PRO A 91 14.41 -16.02 -15.40
CA PRO A 91 15.71 -15.81 -14.77
C PRO A 91 15.58 -15.35 -13.32
N SER A 92 16.67 -15.48 -12.57
CA SER A 92 16.79 -14.96 -11.22
C SER A 92 18.16 -14.36 -10.93
N VAL A 93 18.17 -13.39 -10.02
CA VAL A 93 19.36 -12.77 -9.43
C VAL A 93 19.20 -12.86 -7.92
N THR A 94 19.95 -13.76 -7.29
CA THR A 94 19.87 -14.03 -5.86
C THR A 94 21.23 -13.84 -5.19
N LYS A 95 21.25 -14.00 -3.87
CA LYS A 95 22.49 -14.03 -3.07
C LYS A 95 23.48 -15.11 -3.54
N ASP A 96 22.97 -16.17 -4.15
CA ASP A 96 23.74 -17.34 -4.60
C ASP A 96 24.25 -17.20 -6.04
N GLY A 97 23.80 -16.16 -6.77
CA GLY A 97 24.27 -15.87 -8.13
C GLY A 97 23.15 -15.51 -9.10
N ILE A 98 23.46 -15.62 -10.39
CA ILE A 98 22.53 -15.35 -11.50
C ILE A 98 22.17 -16.68 -12.14
N ASN A 99 20.87 -16.99 -12.22
CA ASN A 99 20.34 -18.05 -13.08
C ASN A 99 19.71 -17.40 -14.32
N PRO A 100 20.25 -17.59 -15.52
CA PRO A 100 19.70 -17.00 -16.74
C PRO A 100 18.40 -17.66 -17.22
N ASP A 101 17.92 -18.72 -16.56
CA ASP A 101 16.82 -19.58 -17.01
C ASP A 101 17.06 -20.15 -18.39
N ILE A 102 17.93 -21.15 -18.42
CA ILE A 102 18.13 -21.99 -19.59
C ILE A 102 17.16 -23.15 -19.39
N PHE A 103 16.04 -23.15 -20.13
CA PHE A 103 15.36 -24.41 -20.43
C PHE A 103 16.44 -25.43 -20.80
N PRO A 104 16.46 -26.65 -20.24
CA PRO A 104 17.45 -27.64 -20.65
C PRO A 104 17.37 -27.75 -22.16
N LEU A 105 18.48 -27.43 -22.85
CA LEU A 105 18.63 -27.80 -24.24
C LEU A 105 18.41 -29.30 -24.27
N GLY A 106 17.27 -29.72 -24.80
CA GLY A 106 16.96 -31.12 -25.00
C GLY A 106 18.03 -31.70 -25.92
N ILE A 107 19.03 -32.33 -25.31
CA ILE A 107 19.88 -33.34 -25.91
C ILE A 107 19.53 -34.68 -25.28
#